data_AF-A0A7S4UT05-F1
#
_entry.id   AF-A0A7S4UT05-F1
#
_cell.length_a   1.000
_cell.length_b   1.000
_cell.length_c   1.000
_cell.angle_alpha   90.00
_cell.angle_beta   90.00
_cell.angle_gamma   90.00
#
_symmetry.space_group_name_H-M   'P 1'
#
loop_
_entity.id
_entity.type
_entity.pdbx_description
1 polymer ?
#
loop_
_entity_poly.entity_id
_entity_poly.type
_entity_poly.pdbx_seq_one_letter_code
_entity_poly.pdbx_strand_id
1 'polypeptide(L)'
;SSEQLSLPVHRESCPAPLPTMASVPAEGARTLSVTMFNGTTVEVKLFAGATVRDLRAEVAKQRPPPEHKELRLVHNAQVLQDDVEVDGLDASLPLFAVLSQDSRTEVLLKVVSEYAGYDDLLTAGKAVDGVVAVGPMPSIFDVLQEMGGKAPDEEVTKLRRSPWSGGLLEFRGSEGSLLLPSLELTGLLAANGASKAQRATLSIGVNSDQFNRGLGVVLEASPLMEASAATEGLPWYTYCDLGVSKDKPGSAVKFHPGMHGGQLRVEGFGGFQNQSVGFTPESWSRSGRKLHTLEVTVGADGTNEVCLRGAEDGQVWRKAWSRALFDGQRLPAVYAWLDLGDTAENPLIVSPISLSLVMAALD
;
A
#
# COMPACT_ATOMS: atom_id res chain seq x y z
N SER A 1 76.12 -36.45 -48.47
CA SER A 1 77.33 -36.22 -47.67
C SER A 1 77.65 -34.73 -47.71
N SER A 2 77.32 -34.01 -46.64
CA SER A 2 77.72 -32.62 -46.46
C SER A 2 77.61 -32.28 -44.98
N GLU A 3 78.73 -31.86 -44.44
CA GLU A 3 79.02 -31.53 -43.05
C GLU A 3 78.43 -30.18 -42.59
N GLN A 4 78.33 -30.09 -41.26
CA GLN A 4 78.51 -28.92 -40.39
C GLN A 4 77.50 -27.76 -40.41
N LEU A 5 76.92 -27.49 -39.24
CA LEU A 5 77.22 -26.27 -38.45
C LEU A 5 76.60 -26.35 -37.05
N SER A 6 77.44 -26.19 -36.04
CA SER A 6 77.10 -26.11 -34.62
C SER A 6 76.73 -24.67 -34.25
N LEU A 7 75.70 -24.48 -33.43
CA LEU A 7 75.40 -23.21 -32.76
C LEU A 7 75.44 -23.38 -31.23
N PRO A 8 76.05 -22.45 -30.47
CA PRO A 8 76.11 -22.49 -29.01
C PRO A 8 74.81 -21.99 -28.36
N VAL A 9 74.43 -22.65 -27.28
CA VAL A 9 73.26 -22.35 -26.43
C VAL A 9 73.57 -21.15 -25.54
N HIS A 10 72.87 -20.03 -25.76
CA HIS A 10 72.80 -18.93 -24.78
C HIS A 10 71.79 -19.29 -23.69
N ARG A 11 72.26 -19.32 -22.43
CA ARG A 11 71.41 -19.35 -21.24
C ARG A 11 70.93 -17.93 -20.94
N GLU A 12 69.64 -17.67 -21.12
CA GLU A 12 69.00 -16.45 -20.62
C GLU A 12 68.72 -16.58 -19.12
N SER A 13 69.24 -15.60 -18.36
CA SER A 13 68.98 -15.41 -16.93
C SER A 13 67.58 -14.80 -16.73
N CYS A 14 66.77 -15.41 -15.88
CA CYS A 14 65.46 -14.88 -15.46
C CYS A 14 65.64 -13.53 -14.71
N PRO A 15 64.89 -12.46 -15.07
CA PRO A 15 64.81 -11.28 -14.22
C PRO A 15 63.91 -11.55 -13.00
N ALA A 16 64.33 -11.02 -11.85
CA ALA A 16 63.61 -11.10 -10.57
C ALA A 16 62.22 -10.44 -10.66
N PRO A 17 61.23 -10.91 -9.86
CA PRO A 17 59.90 -10.34 -9.86
C PRO A 17 59.91 -8.90 -9.33
N LEU A 18 59.22 -8.02 -10.05
CA LEU A 18 58.94 -6.65 -9.63
C LEU A 18 58.16 -6.64 -8.30
N PRO A 19 58.45 -5.69 -7.39
CA PRO A 19 57.73 -5.61 -6.13
C PRO A 19 56.25 -5.31 -6.37
N THR A 20 55.40 -6.11 -5.72
CA THR A 20 53.96 -5.95 -5.65
C THR A 20 53.64 -4.53 -5.20
N MET A 21 52.95 -3.76 -6.04
CA MET A 21 52.43 -2.46 -5.64
C MET A 21 51.50 -2.66 -4.44
N ALA A 22 51.94 -2.19 -3.28
CA ALA A 22 51.06 -1.95 -2.15
C ALA A 22 49.98 -0.97 -2.64
N SER A 23 48.72 -1.40 -2.56
CA SER A 23 47.56 -0.57 -2.87
C SER A 23 47.61 0.70 -2.03
N VAL A 24 47.82 1.83 -2.69
CA VAL A 24 47.58 3.16 -2.12
C VAL A 24 46.11 3.20 -1.68
N PRO A 25 45.77 3.61 -0.45
CA PRO A 25 44.37 3.80 -0.09
C PRO A 25 43.84 4.95 -0.95
N ALA A 26 42.89 4.67 -1.84
CA ALA A 26 42.17 5.70 -2.56
C ALA A 26 41.42 6.58 -1.53
N GLU A 27 41.87 7.82 -1.35
CA GLU A 27 41.12 8.85 -0.64
C GLU A 27 39.74 9.02 -1.31
N GLY A 28 38.69 9.10 -0.51
CA GLY A 28 37.32 9.36 -0.99
C GLY A 28 36.39 8.14 -1.07
N ALA A 29 36.77 6.99 -0.50
CA ALA A 29 35.85 5.86 -0.38
C ALA A 29 35.09 5.88 0.96
N ARG A 30 33.75 5.93 0.90
CA ARG A 30 32.85 5.86 2.05
C ARG A 30 32.33 4.45 2.24
N THR A 31 32.37 3.95 3.47
CA THR A 31 31.71 2.69 3.84
C THR A 31 30.34 3.00 4.43
N LEU A 32 29.32 2.32 3.93
CA LEU A 32 27.94 2.41 4.42
C LEU A 32 27.47 1.06 4.90
N SER A 33 26.71 1.10 5.98
CA SER A 33 26.08 -0.06 6.59
C SER A 33 24.61 -0.07 6.22
N VAL A 34 24.17 -1.10 5.50
CA VAL A 34 22.78 -1.27 5.05
C VAL A 34 22.15 -2.43 5.80
N THR A 35 21.10 -2.17 6.57
CA THR A 35 20.40 -3.19 7.34
C THR A 35 19.21 -3.74 6.56
N MET A 36 19.20 -5.04 6.33
CA MET A 36 18.08 -5.78 5.71
C MET A 36 16.96 -6.01 6.74
N PHE A 37 15.73 -6.24 6.27
CA PHE A 37 14.57 -6.49 7.14
C PHE A 37 14.72 -7.70 8.09
N ASN A 38 15.52 -8.70 7.73
CA ASN A 38 15.81 -9.85 8.58
C ASN A 38 16.90 -9.57 9.65
N GLY A 39 17.30 -8.30 9.83
CA GLY A 39 18.33 -7.88 10.77
C GLY A 39 19.77 -8.08 10.29
N THR A 40 19.98 -8.70 9.12
CA THR A 40 21.34 -8.84 8.56
C THR A 40 21.83 -7.50 8.02
N THR A 41 23.12 -7.22 8.21
CA THR A 41 23.74 -5.97 7.76
C THR A 41 24.75 -6.25 6.66
N VAL A 42 24.77 -5.40 5.64
CA VAL A 42 25.68 -5.45 4.50
C VAL A 42 26.50 -4.17 4.50
N GLU A 43 27.83 -4.31 4.51
CA GLU A 43 28.73 -3.17 4.35
C GLU A 43 29.08 -3.01 2.87
N VAL A 44 28.91 -1.78 2.37
CA VAL A 44 29.22 -1.42 1.00
C VAL A 44 30.22 -0.27 1.00
N LYS A 45 31.30 -0.42 0.24
CA LYS A 45 32.30 0.61 0.02
C LYS A 45 32.08 1.26 -1.34
N LEU A 46 31.78 2.55 -1.35
CA LEU A 46 31.54 3.34 -2.56
C LEU A 46 32.53 4.48 -2.66
N PHE A 47 32.77 4.96 -3.88
CA PHE A 47 33.58 6.15 -4.14
C PHE A 47 32.71 7.41 -4.10
N ALA A 48 33.34 8.56 -3.85
CA ALA A 48 32.68 9.88 -3.89
C ALA A 48 31.91 10.10 -5.20
N GLY A 49 30.73 10.72 -5.10
CA GLY A 49 29.81 10.92 -6.22
C GLY A 49 29.01 9.68 -6.64
N ALA A 50 29.12 8.57 -5.89
CA ALA A 50 28.26 7.41 -6.10
C ALA A 50 26.79 7.75 -5.82
N THR A 51 25.92 7.17 -6.63
CA THR A 51 24.47 7.33 -6.51
C THR A 51 23.84 6.20 -5.71
N VAL A 52 22.61 6.40 -5.26
CA VAL A 52 21.81 5.36 -4.59
C VAL A 52 21.62 4.14 -5.48
N ARG A 53 21.56 4.32 -6.80
CA ARG A 53 21.56 3.21 -7.78
C ARG A 53 22.82 2.35 -7.66
N ASP A 54 23.98 2.97 -7.54
CA ASP A 54 25.26 2.26 -7.42
C ASP A 54 25.35 1.51 -6.10
N LEU A 55 24.91 2.14 -4.99
CA LEU A 55 24.80 1.50 -3.69
C LEU A 55 23.89 0.27 -3.74
N ARG A 56 22.70 0.40 -4.33
CA ARG A 56 21.74 -0.69 -4.47
C ARG A 56 22.30 -1.85 -5.29
N ALA A 57 23.00 -1.56 -6.37
CA ALA A 57 23.65 -2.57 -7.20
C ALA A 57 24.70 -3.37 -6.40
N GLU A 58 25.49 -2.71 -5.56
CA GLU A 58 26.48 -3.39 -4.69
C GLU A 58 25.82 -4.22 -3.58
N VAL A 59 24.74 -3.72 -2.95
CA VAL A 59 23.97 -4.53 -1.99
C VAL A 59 23.38 -5.76 -2.69
N ALA A 60 22.82 -5.60 -3.90
CA ALA A 60 22.25 -6.70 -4.67
C ALA A 60 23.28 -7.75 -5.10
N LYS A 61 24.54 -7.37 -5.32
CA LYS A 61 25.63 -8.34 -5.58
C LYS A 61 25.89 -9.23 -4.36
N GLN A 62 25.85 -8.66 -3.16
CA GLN A 62 26.10 -9.39 -1.92
C GLN A 62 24.87 -10.17 -1.43
N ARG A 63 23.68 -9.61 -1.66
CA ARG A 63 22.37 -10.16 -1.30
C ARG A 63 21.42 -10.03 -2.48
N PRO A 64 21.48 -10.95 -3.46
CA PRO A 64 20.60 -10.93 -4.61
C PRO A 64 19.14 -10.98 -4.15
N PRO A 65 18.26 -10.09 -4.64
CA PRO A 65 16.84 -10.18 -4.36
C PRO A 65 16.28 -11.49 -4.95
N PRO A 66 15.29 -12.13 -4.29
CA PRO A 66 14.56 -13.26 -4.87
C PRO A 66 13.91 -12.89 -6.21
N GLU A 67 13.60 -13.91 -7.03
CA GLU A 67 12.90 -13.72 -8.31
C GLU A 67 11.60 -12.91 -8.10
N HIS A 68 11.35 -11.93 -8.99
CA HIS A 68 10.23 -10.98 -8.92
C HIS A 68 10.22 -10.01 -7.73
N LYS A 69 11.35 -9.84 -7.03
CA LYS A 69 11.53 -8.80 -6.01
C LYS A 69 12.59 -7.79 -6.43
N GLU A 70 12.38 -6.53 -6.08
CA GLU A 70 13.34 -5.46 -6.22
C GLU A 70 13.86 -5.03 -4.86
N LEU A 71 15.14 -4.64 -4.82
CA LEU A 71 15.79 -4.13 -3.63
C LEU A 71 15.64 -2.61 -3.61
N ARG A 72 14.98 -2.05 -2.60
CA ARG A 72 14.85 -0.61 -2.39
C ARG A 72 15.61 -0.17 -1.15
N LEU A 73 16.14 1.05 -1.16
CA LEU A 73 16.89 1.61 -0.05
C LEU A 73 16.05 2.68 0.64
N VAL A 74 15.99 2.65 1.97
CA VAL A 74 15.20 3.56 2.81
C VAL A 74 16.11 4.25 3.80
N HIS A 75 16.04 5.57 3.87
CA HIS A 75 16.80 6.40 4.80
C HIS A 75 15.88 7.50 5.33
N ASN A 76 15.92 7.77 6.64
CA ASN A 76 15.05 8.74 7.28
C ASN A 76 13.55 8.55 6.95
N ALA A 77 13.08 7.29 6.99
CA ALA A 77 11.72 6.90 6.62
C ALA A 77 11.30 7.19 5.15
N GLN A 78 12.22 7.57 4.28
CA GLN A 78 11.97 7.82 2.86
C GLN A 78 12.68 6.79 1.98
N VAL A 79 12.01 6.32 0.94
CA VAL A 79 12.65 5.47 -0.08
C VAL A 79 13.49 6.36 -1.00
N LEU A 80 14.77 6.06 -1.08
CA LEU A 80 15.74 6.82 -1.84
C LEU A 80 15.58 6.61 -3.36
N GLN A 81 15.61 7.71 -4.11
CA GLN A 81 15.59 7.73 -5.57
C GLN A 81 16.99 7.39 -6.13
N ASP A 82 17.06 6.82 -7.31
CA ASP A 82 18.28 6.27 -7.93
C ASP A 82 19.37 7.31 -8.17
N ASP A 83 18.99 8.55 -8.44
CA ASP A 83 19.84 9.67 -8.83
C ASP A 83 20.39 10.48 -7.65
N VAL A 84 19.92 10.20 -6.43
CA VAL A 84 20.42 10.85 -5.21
C VAL A 84 21.87 10.44 -4.96
N GLU A 85 22.73 11.42 -4.71
CA GLU A 85 24.11 11.18 -4.29
C GLU A 85 24.15 10.66 -2.86
N VAL A 86 24.89 9.58 -2.69
CA VAL A 86 25.04 8.89 -1.41
C VAL A 86 25.77 9.77 -0.37
N ASP A 87 26.59 10.70 -0.85
CA ASP A 87 27.32 11.65 0.00
C ASP A 87 26.39 12.58 0.78
N GLY A 88 25.19 12.86 0.26
CA GLY A 88 24.16 13.66 0.93
C GLY A 88 23.39 12.95 2.04
N LEU A 89 23.60 11.63 2.24
CA LEU A 89 22.89 10.87 3.26
C LEU A 89 23.50 11.11 4.65
N ASP A 90 22.64 11.42 5.63
CA ASP A 90 23.01 11.56 7.04
C ASP A 90 23.52 10.21 7.59
N ALA A 91 24.81 10.14 7.91
CA ALA A 91 25.46 8.94 8.42
C ALA A 91 24.98 8.50 9.81
N SER A 92 24.32 9.40 10.56
CA SER A 92 23.80 9.11 11.90
C SER A 92 22.47 8.35 11.87
N LEU A 93 21.79 8.33 10.73
CA LEU A 93 20.50 7.69 10.56
C LEU A 93 20.65 6.31 9.90
N PRO A 94 19.81 5.33 10.27
CA PRO A 94 19.88 4.00 9.72
C PRO A 94 19.47 3.99 8.24
N LEU A 95 20.17 3.15 7.48
CA LEU A 95 19.92 2.91 6.07
C LEU A 95 19.44 1.47 5.91
N PHE A 96 18.20 1.30 5.46
CA PHE A 96 17.56 0.00 5.35
C PHE A 96 17.45 -0.45 3.90
N ALA A 97 17.50 -1.76 3.69
CA ALA A 97 17.14 -2.37 2.43
C ALA A 97 15.86 -3.19 2.58
N VAL A 98 14.89 -2.89 1.71
CA VAL A 98 13.57 -3.52 1.68
C VAL A 98 13.43 -4.24 0.35
N LEU A 99 12.93 -5.48 0.39
CA LEU A 99 12.57 -6.22 -0.81
C LEU A 99 11.10 -5.92 -1.13
N SER A 100 10.84 -5.13 -2.16
CA SER A 100 9.48 -4.93 -2.70
C SER A 100 9.19 -5.97 -3.76
N GLN A 101 7.96 -6.48 -3.82
CA GLN A 101 7.54 -7.20 -5.03
C GLN A 101 7.10 -6.12 -6.01
N ASP A 102 7.79 -5.98 -7.14
CA ASP A 102 7.40 -5.02 -8.15
C ASP A 102 6.16 -5.55 -8.90
N SER A 103 5.04 -5.67 -8.19
CA SER A 103 3.76 -5.48 -8.81
C SER A 103 3.69 -4.01 -9.19
N ARG A 104 3.29 -3.70 -10.43
CA ARG A 104 3.03 -2.31 -10.85
C ARG A 104 2.18 -1.57 -9.81
N THR A 105 1.31 -2.30 -9.10
CA THR A 105 0.50 -1.84 -7.96
C THR A 105 1.31 -1.26 -6.79
N GLU A 106 2.45 -1.83 -6.39
CA GLU A 106 3.28 -1.29 -5.28
C GLU A 106 3.98 0.02 -5.66
N VAL A 107 4.41 0.16 -6.91
CA VAL A 107 4.92 1.44 -7.46
C VAL A 107 3.80 2.47 -7.51
N LEU A 108 2.61 2.08 -8.00
CA LEU A 108 1.44 2.95 -8.06
C LEU A 108 1.00 3.39 -6.66
N LEU A 109 0.95 2.47 -5.68
CA LEU A 109 0.63 2.75 -4.27
C LEU A 109 1.54 3.85 -3.70
N LYS A 110 2.85 3.72 -3.92
CA LYS A 110 3.84 4.67 -3.41
C LYS A 110 3.74 6.04 -4.09
N VAL A 111 3.67 6.05 -5.42
CA VAL A 111 3.57 7.31 -6.20
C VAL A 111 2.28 8.06 -5.85
N VAL A 112 1.17 7.34 -5.67
CA VAL A 112 -0.14 7.93 -5.38
C VAL A 112 -0.23 8.40 -3.92
N SER A 113 0.43 7.72 -2.96
CA SER A 113 0.49 8.22 -1.58
C SER A 113 1.23 9.56 -1.45
N GLU A 114 2.05 9.93 -2.43
CA GLU A 114 2.79 11.20 -2.49
C GLU A 114 2.06 12.28 -3.30
N TYR A 115 0.82 12.01 -3.76
CA TYR A 115 0.04 12.98 -4.53
C TYR A 115 -0.38 14.18 -3.66
N ALA A 116 0.20 15.35 -3.94
CA ALA A 116 0.00 16.58 -3.18
C ALA A 116 -1.48 17.01 -3.08
N GLY A 117 -2.30 16.69 -4.09
CA GLY A 117 -3.72 17.05 -4.06
C GLY A 117 -4.52 16.37 -2.94
N TYR A 118 -4.05 15.24 -2.38
CA TYR A 118 -4.65 14.68 -1.17
C TYR A 118 -4.35 15.56 0.06
N ASP A 119 -3.11 16.02 0.21
CA ASP A 119 -2.71 16.88 1.33
C ASP A 119 -3.39 18.25 1.27
N ASP A 120 -3.50 18.84 0.07
CA ASP A 120 -4.24 20.07 -0.16
C ASP A 120 -5.71 19.94 0.28
N LEU A 121 -6.36 18.84 -0.13
CA LEU A 121 -7.74 18.55 0.22
C LEU A 121 -7.93 18.32 1.73
N LEU A 122 -7.02 17.56 2.35
CA LEU A 122 -7.03 17.29 3.78
C LEU A 122 -6.82 18.57 4.58
N THR A 123 -5.81 19.37 4.25
CA THR A 123 -5.46 20.61 4.96
C THR A 123 -6.55 21.69 4.83
N ALA A 124 -7.33 21.67 3.75
CA ALA A 124 -8.50 22.52 3.58
C ALA A 124 -9.67 22.17 4.53
N GLY A 125 -9.70 20.95 5.08
CA GLY A 125 -10.72 20.48 6.00
C GLY A 125 -10.79 21.31 7.29
N LYS A 126 -12.00 21.70 7.69
CA LYS A 126 -12.25 22.47 8.92
C LYS A 126 -13.19 21.72 9.86
N ALA A 127 -12.83 21.71 11.13
CA ALA A 127 -13.64 21.11 12.18
C ALA A 127 -14.87 21.99 12.48
N VAL A 128 -16.03 21.35 12.54
CA VAL A 128 -17.28 21.91 13.06
C VAL A 128 -17.73 20.97 14.17
N ASP A 129 -17.89 21.50 15.39
CA ASP A 129 -18.27 20.72 16.57
C ASP A 129 -17.36 19.49 16.82
N GLY A 130 -16.05 19.64 16.58
CA GLY A 130 -15.07 18.57 16.76
C GLY A 130 -15.03 17.53 15.65
N VAL A 131 -15.81 17.71 14.59
CA VAL A 131 -15.87 16.81 13.43
C VAL A 131 -15.36 17.52 12.18
N VAL A 132 -14.42 16.89 11.48
CA VAL A 132 -13.96 17.35 10.16
C VAL A 132 -14.55 16.44 9.09
N ALA A 133 -15.28 16.99 8.14
CA ALA A 133 -15.66 16.27 6.92
C ALA A 133 -14.75 16.68 5.75
N VAL A 134 -14.22 15.71 5.02
CA VAL A 134 -13.34 15.90 3.87
C VAL A 134 -13.81 15.03 2.71
N GLY A 135 -13.73 15.57 1.50
CA GLY A 135 -13.98 14.82 0.28
C GLY A 135 -15.11 15.41 -0.58
N PRO A 136 -15.48 14.69 -1.67
CA PRO A 136 -14.97 13.38 -2.06
C PRO A 136 -13.45 13.39 -2.35
N MET A 137 -12.76 12.33 -1.94
CA MET A 137 -11.35 12.14 -2.23
C MET A 137 -11.17 11.85 -3.73
N PRO A 138 -10.11 12.38 -4.38
CA PRO A 138 -9.74 11.99 -5.74
C PRO A 138 -9.65 10.47 -5.83
N SER A 139 -10.19 9.89 -6.90
CA SER A 139 -10.05 8.46 -7.09
C SER A 139 -8.63 8.11 -7.53
N ILE A 140 -8.19 6.88 -7.25
CA ILE A 140 -6.92 6.37 -7.78
C ILE A 140 -6.77 6.60 -9.28
N PHE A 141 -7.88 6.51 -10.02
CA PHE A 141 -7.88 6.63 -11.47
C PHE A 141 -7.60 8.07 -11.90
N ASP A 142 -8.18 9.04 -11.18
CA ASP A 142 -7.92 10.47 -11.39
C ASP A 142 -6.47 10.81 -11.07
N VAL A 143 -5.96 10.35 -9.92
CA VAL A 143 -4.58 10.62 -9.50
C VAL A 143 -3.57 10.04 -10.49
N LEU A 144 -3.75 8.78 -10.89
CA LEU A 144 -2.85 8.16 -11.87
C LEU A 144 -2.91 8.84 -13.23
N GLN A 145 -4.10 9.26 -13.66
CA GLN A 145 -4.28 9.99 -14.90
C GLN A 145 -3.58 11.35 -14.87
N GLU A 146 -3.67 12.07 -13.75
CA GLU A 146 -3.03 13.36 -13.55
C GLU A 146 -1.51 13.24 -13.49
N MET A 147 -0.99 12.30 -12.68
CA MET A 147 0.45 12.10 -12.52
C MET A 147 1.12 11.53 -13.77
N GLY A 148 0.45 10.63 -14.49
CA GLY A 148 0.97 9.98 -15.69
C GLY A 148 0.65 10.69 -17.00
N GLY A 149 -0.23 11.70 -16.98
CA GLY A 149 -0.71 12.42 -18.17
C GLY A 149 -1.59 11.61 -19.13
N LYS A 150 -1.92 10.36 -18.79
CA LYS A 150 -2.77 9.44 -19.58
C LYS A 150 -3.60 8.58 -18.65
N ALA A 151 -4.81 8.21 -19.09
CA ALA A 151 -5.65 7.29 -18.33
C ALA A 151 -4.93 5.95 -18.09
N PRO A 152 -4.96 5.41 -16.86
CA PRO A 152 -4.31 4.15 -16.56
C PRO A 152 -5.01 2.99 -17.29
N ASP A 153 -4.22 1.98 -17.63
CA ASP A 153 -4.70 0.77 -18.31
C ASP A 153 -5.63 -0.04 -17.38
N GLU A 154 -6.80 -0.43 -17.89
CA GLU A 154 -7.76 -1.28 -17.18
C GLU A 154 -7.15 -2.65 -16.86
N GLU A 155 -6.26 -3.17 -17.71
CA GLU A 155 -5.59 -4.45 -17.45
C GLU A 155 -4.68 -4.38 -16.22
N VAL A 156 -4.12 -3.20 -15.93
CA VAL A 156 -3.19 -2.97 -14.81
C VAL A 156 -3.95 -2.68 -13.52
N THR A 157 -4.97 -1.82 -13.58
CA THR A 157 -5.69 -1.39 -12.37
C THR A 157 -6.91 -2.26 -12.06
N LYS A 158 -7.43 -3.03 -13.03
CA LYS A 158 -8.74 -3.69 -12.95
C LYS A 158 -9.89 -2.71 -12.65
N LEU A 159 -9.65 -1.42 -12.86
CA LEU A 159 -10.56 -0.32 -12.63
C LEU A 159 -10.79 0.44 -13.93
N ARG A 160 -12.01 0.91 -14.12
CA ARG A 160 -12.36 1.88 -15.16
C ARG A 160 -13.43 2.83 -14.68
N ARG A 161 -13.60 3.96 -15.37
CA ARG A 161 -14.76 4.83 -15.13
C ARG A 161 -16.05 4.12 -15.54
N SER A 162 -17.06 4.21 -14.70
CA SER A 162 -18.39 3.69 -15.02
C SER A 162 -19.08 4.60 -16.05
N PRO A 163 -19.76 4.04 -17.06
CA PRO A 163 -20.55 4.83 -18.00
C PRO A 163 -21.86 5.38 -17.40
N TRP A 164 -22.17 5.09 -16.13
CA TRP A 164 -23.49 5.32 -15.55
C TRP A 164 -23.58 6.68 -14.84
N SER A 165 -22.47 7.21 -14.32
CA SER A 165 -22.37 8.58 -13.81
C SER A 165 -20.91 9.03 -13.63
N GLY A 166 -20.69 10.35 -13.64
CA GLY A 166 -19.36 10.94 -13.44
C GLY A 166 -18.84 10.72 -12.03
N GLY A 167 -17.73 10.00 -11.90
CA GLY A 167 -17.03 9.75 -10.63
C GLY A 167 -17.15 8.33 -10.10
N LEU A 168 -18.04 7.49 -10.64
CA LEU A 168 -18.10 6.08 -10.25
C LEU A 168 -17.02 5.26 -10.97
N LEU A 169 -16.52 4.24 -10.28
CA LEU A 169 -15.59 3.26 -10.81
C LEU A 169 -16.24 1.88 -10.94
N GLU A 170 -15.86 1.14 -11.97
CA GLU A 170 -16.15 -0.29 -12.12
C GLU A 170 -14.88 -1.08 -11.79
N PHE A 171 -14.98 -2.04 -10.87
CA PHE A 171 -13.93 -2.99 -10.54
C PHE A 171 -14.27 -4.38 -11.09
N ARG A 172 -13.30 -4.99 -11.78
CA ARG A 172 -13.39 -6.30 -12.45
C ARG A 172 -12.14 -7.12 -12.15
N GLY A 173 -12.10 -7.76 -10.98
CA GLY A 173 -10.94 -8.55 -10.57
C GLY A 173 -11.20 -9.42 -9.36
N SER A 174 -10.27 -10.33 -9.09
CA SER A 174 -10.29 -11.27 -7.97
C SER A 174 -9.33 -10.92 -6.83
N GLU A 175 -8.36 -10.03 -7.07
CA GLU A 175 -7.29 -9.70 -6.11
C GLU A 175 -7.50 -8.38 -5.36
N GLY A 176 -8.64 -7.72 -5.63
CA GLY A 176 -8.91 -6.35 -5.23
C GLY A 176 -8.12 -5.32 -6.04
N SER A 177 -8.52 -4.06 -5.94
CA SER A 177 -7.79 -2.93 -6.54
C SER A 177 -7.83 -1.71 -5.65
N LEU A 178 -6.71 -0.99 -5.58
CA LEU A 178 -6.59 0.19 -4.74
C LEU A 178 -7.64 1.24 -5.12
N LEU A 179 -8.34 1.80 -4.15
CA LEU A 179 -9.27 2.92 -4.32
C LEU A 179 -8.68 4.20 -3.74
N LEU A 180 -8.09 4.10 -2.55
CA LEU A 180 -7.48 5.18 -1.80
C LEU A 180 -6.22 4.66 -1.10
N PRO A 181 -5.05 5.30 -1.27
CA PRO A 181 -3.85 4.92 -0.52
C PRO A 181 -4.01 5.20 0.98
N SER A 182 -3.06 4.71 1.78
CA SER A 182 -2.92 5.19 3.16
C SER A 182 -2.56 6.67 3.11
N LEU A 183 -3.21 7.48 3.94
CA LEU A 183 -3.02 8.92 3.98
C LEU A 183 -2.56 9.38 5.35
N GLU A 184 -1.58 10.27 5.37
CA GLU A 184 -1.13 10.95 6.58
C GLU A 184 -2.02 12.17 6.86
N LEU A 185 -2.43 12.33 8.11
CA LEU A 185 -3.35 13.37 8.55
C LEU A 185 -2.65 14.57 9.19
N THR A 186 -1.31 14.59 9.25
CA THR A 186 -0.53 15.59 9.98
C THR A 186 -0.93 17.03 9.61
N GLY A 187 -1.06 17.34 8.32
CA GLY A 187 -1.49 18.65 7.84
C GLY A 187 -2.90 19.04 8.30
N LEU A 188 -3.88 18.14 8.12
CA LEU A 188 -5.26 18.32 8.59
C LEU A 188 -5.32 18.50 10.12
N LEU A 189 -4.61 17.68 10.87
CA LEU A 189 -4.59 17.70 12.33
C LEU A 189 -4.04 19.04 12.82
N ALA A 190 -2.88 19.45 12.30
CA ALA A 190 -2.28 20.74 12.62
C ALA A 190 -3.19 21.93 12.26
N ALA A 191 -3.84 21.89 11.10
CA ALA A 191 -4.76 22.94 10.63
C ALA A 191 -6.02 23.10 11.51
N ASN A 192 -6.31 22.10 12.35
CA ASN A 192 -7.44 22.08 13.29
C ASN A 192 -6.98 22.04 14.75
N GLY A 193 -5.69 22.30 15.02
CA GLY A 193 -5.14 22.35 16.37
C GLY A 193 -5.17 21.00 17.10
N ALA A 194 -5.15 19.88 16.40
CA ALA A 194 -5.09 18.55 17.00
C ALA A 194 -3.76 17.87 16.70
N SER A 195 -3.35 16.92 17.55
CA SER A 195 -2.19 16.06 17.31
C SER A 195 -2.58 14.64 16.87
N LYS A 196 -3.84 14.24 17.11
CA LYS A 196 -4.44 12.96 16.76
C LYS A 196 -5.96 13.11 16.57
N ALA A 197 -6.53 12.29 15.70
CA ALA A 197 -7.95 12.04 15.66
C ALA A 197 -8.29 10.79 16.50
N GLN A 198 -9.46 10.79 17.12
CA GLN A 198 -9.97 9.63 17.88
C GLN A 198 -10.51 8.56 16.93
N ARG A 199 -11.22 9.00 15.89
CA ARG A 199 -11.88 8.14 14.92
C ARG A 199 -11.82 8.74 13.52
N ALA A 200 -11.77 7.87 12.53
CA ALA A 200 -11.98 8.22 11.13
C ALA A 200 -13.07 7.31 10.52
N THR A 201 -14.02 7.89 9.80
CA THR A 201 -15.08 7.19 9.08
C THR A 201 -14.88 7.37 7.59
N LEU A 202 -14.66 6.26 6.89
CA LEU A 202 -14.59 6.17 5.44
C LEU A 202 -15.98 5.78 4.92
N SER A 203 -16.60 6.64 4.12
CA SER A 203 -17.91 6.38 3.52
C SER A 203 -17.75 6.07 2.03
N ILE A 204 -18.23 4.89 1.63
CA ILE A 204 -18.01 4.33 0.30
C ILE A 204 -19.31 3.73 -0.22
N GLY A 205 -19.78 4.23 -1.35
CA GLY A 205 -20.90 3.67 -2.09
C GLY A 205 -20.45 2.42 -2.85
N VAL A 206 -21.14 1.29 -2.68
CA VAL A 206 -20.83 0.03 -3.36
C VAL A 206 -22.11 -0.71 -3.77
N ASN A 207 -22.12 -1.30 -4.97
CA ASN A 207 -23.15 -2.25 -5.38
C ASN A 207 -22.68 -3.13 -6.55
N SER A 208 -23.34 -4.25 -6.79
CA SER A 208 -23.11 -5.11 -7.95
C SER A 208 -24.35 -5.98 -8.23
N ASP A 209 -24.40 -6.57 -9.43
CA ASP A 209 -25.31 -7.66 -9.77
C ASP A 209 -24.69 -9.05 -9.53
N GLN A 210 -23.48 -9.10 -8.94
CA GLN A 210 -22.80 -10.34 -8.55
C GLN A 210 -23.52 -11.02 -7.37
N PHE A 211 -24.47 -11.89 -7.71
CA PHE A 211 -25.23 -12.65 -6.73
C PHE A 211 -24.33 -13.60 -5.94
N ASN A 212 -24.44 -13.56 -4.60
CA ASN A 212 -23.72 -14.44 -3.68
C ASN A 212 -22.19 -14.43 -3.85
N ARG A 213 -21.65 -13.32 -4.36
CA ARG A 213 -20.22 -13.00 -4.30
C ARG A 213 -20.08 -11.93 -3.23
N GLY A 214 -19.34 -12.20 -2.16
CA GLY A 214 -19.11 -11.20 -1.13
C GLY A 214 -18.45 -9.96 -1.75
N LEU A 215 -19.07 -8.79 -1.60
CA LEU A 215 -18.52 -7.57 -2.19
C LEU A 215 -18.45 -6.44 -1.17
N GLY A 216 -17.50 -5.55 -1.39
CA GLY A 216 -17.24 -4.43 -0.49
C GLY A 216 -15.81 -3.94 -0.64
N VAL A 217 -15.13 -3.79 0.49
CA VAL A 217 -13.80 -3.18 0.53
C VAL A 217 -12.85 -3.91 1.45
N VAL A 218 -11.55 -3.83 1.15
CA VAL A 218 -10.48 -4.21 2.07
C VAL A 218 -9.85 -2.97 2.67
N LEU A 219 -9.60 -3.03 3.97
CA LEU A 219 -8.83 -2.06 4.73
C LEU A 219 -7.48 -2.64 5.08
N GLU A 220 -6.43 -1.89 4.78
CA GLU A 220 -5.06 -2.26 5.13
C GLU A 220 -4.46 -1.14 5.98
N ALA A 221 -4.02 -1.49 7.20
CA ALA A 221 -3.34 -0.55 8.09
C ALA A 221 -2.08 0.00 7.42
N SER A 222 -1.68 1.23 7.75
CA SER A 222 -0.44 1.79 7.23
C SER A 222 0.75 0.91 7.65
N PRO A 223 1.69 0.58 6.73
CA PRO A 223 2.89 -0.16 7.09
C PRO A 223 3.82 0.62 8.04
N LEU A 224 3.58 1.93 8.18
CA LEU A 224 4.31 2.82 9.09
C LEU A 224 3.69 2.88 10.51
N MET A 225 2.50 2.29 10.72
CA MET A 225 2.02 2.06 12.09
C MET A 225 3.01 1.11 12.78
N GLU A 226 3.38 1.39 14.04
CA GLU A 226 4.40 0.64 14.78
C GLU A 226 4.31 -0.87 14.51
N ALA A 227 5.44 -1.42 14.06
CA ALA A 227 5.62 -2.68 13.33
C ALA A 227 5.24 -3.99 14.08
N SER A 228 4.32 -3.92 15.05
CA SER A 228 3.77 -5.07 15.78
C SER A 228 2.24 -5.05 15.91
N ALA A 229 1.54 -4.06 15.34
CA ALA A 229 0.10 -3.76 15.49
C ALA A 229 -0.79 -4.97 15.89
N ALA A 230 -0.80 -5.26 17.19
CA ALA A 230 -1.69 -6.08 18.01
C ALA A 230 -2.62 -7.09 17.30
N THR A 231 -2.09 -8.00 16.48
CA THR A 231 -2.85 -9.18 16.03
C THR A 231 -2.81 -10.32 17.05
N GLU A 232 -1.91 -10.21 18.05
CA GLU A 232 -1.78 -11.18 19.12
C GLU A 232 -3.10 -11.31 19.90
N GLY A 233 -3.58 -12.54 20.04
CA GLY A 233 -4.83 -12.86 20.73
C GLY A 233 -6.12 -12.54 19.94
N LEU A 234 -6.04 -11.88 18.78
CA LEU A 234 -7.22 -11.66 17.94
C LEU A 234 -7.58 -12.92 17.14
N PRO A 235 -8.88 -13.27 17.04
CA PRO A 235 -9.31 -14.38 16.19
C PRO A 235 -9.05 -14.03 14.72
N TRP A 236 -8.65 -15.02 13.93
CA TRP A 236 -8.55 -14.89 12.48
C TRP A 236 -9.75 -15.54 11.81
N TYR A 237 -10.36 -14.86 10.83
CA TYR A 237 -11.49 -15.39 10.07
C TYR A 237 -11.31 -15.23 8.55
N THR A 238 -11.52 -16.31 7.81
CA THR A 238 -11.57 -16.36 6.34
C THR A 238 -12.76 -17.20 5.91
N TYR A 239 -13.47 -16.77 4.86
CA TYR A 239 -14.64 -17.49 4.37
C TYR A 239 -14.23 -18.56 3.34
N CYS A 240 -14.52 -19.84 3.59
CA CYS A 240 -14.23 -20.93 2.64
C CYS A 240 -12.77 -20.98 2.12
N ASP A 241 -11.80 -20.51 2.93
CA ASP A 241 -10.39 -20.31 2.52
C ASP A 241 -10.20 -19.37 1.31
N LEU A 242 -11.26 -18.66 0.92
CA LEU A 242 -11.37 -17.73 -0.18
C LEU A 242 -11.56 -16.35 0.44
N GLY A 243 -10.46 -15.62 0.59
CA GLY A 243 -10.47 -14.37 1.31
C GLY A 243 -9.10 -13.70 1.37
N VAL A 244 -8.98 -12.71 2.24
CA VAL A 244 -7.69 -12.11 2.56
C VAL A 244 -6.82 -13.20 3.19
N SER A 245 -5.64 -13.47 2.63
CA SER A 245 -4.73 -14.50 3.14
C SER A 245 -4.12 -14.06 4.48
N LYS A 246 -3.64 -15.01 5.30
CA LYS A 246 -2.91 -14.68 6.54
C LYS A 246 -1.66 -13.82 6.28
N ASP A 247 -1.06 -13.97 5.10
CA ASP A 247 0.13 -13.24 4.67
C ASP A 247 -0.17 -11.81 4.19
N LYS A 248 -1.45 -11.47 3.95
CA LYS A 248 -1.91 -10.11 3.64
C LYS A 248 -2.75 -9.61 4.81
N PRO A 249 -2.22 -8.85 5.78
CA PRO A 249 -2.95 -8.48 6.99
C PRO A 249 -3.96 -7.35 6.74
N GLY A 250 -4.91 -7.54 5.80
CA GLY A 250 -6.06 -6.66 5.57
C GLY A 250 -7.32 -7.12 6.32
N SER A 251 -8.33 -6.26 6.40
CA SER A 251 -9.68 -6.57 6.86
C SER A 251 -10.67 -6.38 5.71
N ALA A 252 -11.32 -7.45 5.25
CA ALA A 252 -12.31 -7.35 4.17
C ALA A 252 -13.73 -7.24 4.73
N VAL A 253 -14.37 -6.09 4.51
CA VAL A 253 -15.78 -5.86 4.82
C VAL A 253 -16.60 -6.25 3.60
N LYS A 254 -17.42 -7.31 3.73
CA LYS A 254 -18.16 -7.88 2.59
C LYS A 254 -19.63 -8.07 2.92
N PHE A 255 -20.51 -7.78 1.95
CA PHE A 255 -21.93 -8.13 1.98
C PHE A 255 -22.38 -8.73 0.64
N HIS A 256 -23.61 -9.21 0.57
CA HIS A 256 -24.15 -9.93 -0.59
C HIS A 256 -25.45 -9.27 -1.09
N PRO A 257 -25.39 -8.32 -2.03
CA PRO A 257 -26.62 -7.75 -2.59
C PRO A 257 -27.37 -8.79 -3.44
N GLY A 258 -28.70 -8.69 -3.43
CA GLY A 258 -29.61 -9.64 -4.06
C GLY A 258 -29.78 -10.96 -3.30
N MET A 259 -28.95 -11.26 -2.30
CA MET A 259 -29.05 -12.48 -1.48
C MET A 259 -30.15 -12.33 -0.42
N HIS A 260 -31.13 -13.23 -0.44
CA HIS A 260 -32.25 -13.20 0.50
C HIS A 260 -31.77 -13.23 1.96
N GLY A 261 -32.33 -12.33 2.78
CA GLY A 261 -32.03 -12.21 4.21
C GLY A 261 -30.81 -11.34 4.53
N GLY A 262 -30.01 -10.98 3.52
CA GLY A 262 -28.86 -10.07 3.59
C GLY A 262 -27.80 -10.46 4.62
N GLN A 263 -26.58 -10.68 4.17
CA GLN A 263 -25.49 -11.05 5.07
C GLN A 263 -24.31 -10.08 4.91
N LEU A 264 -23.69 -9.73 6.04
CA LEU A 264 -22.44 -8.99 6.09
C LEU A 264 -21.45 -9.71 7.02
N ARG A 265 -20.18 -9.72 6.62
CA ARG A 265 -19.07 -10.27 7.40
C ARG A 265 -17.83 -9.39 7.31
N VAL A 266 -16.91 -9.57 8.25
CA VAL A 266 -15.58 -8.99 8.20
C VAL A 266 -14.56 -10.12 8.27
N GLU A 267 -13.76 -10.29 7.22
CA GLU A 267 -12.64 -11.25 7.18
C GLU A 267 -11.33 -10.59 7.62
N GLY A 268 -10.38 -11.39 8.10
CA GLY A 268 -9.11 -10.97 8.69
C GLY A 268 -9.09 -11.06 10.22
N PHE A 269 -8.07 -10.47 10.84
CA PHE A 269 -7.92 -10.42 12.30
C PHE A 269 -9.04 -9.62 12.96
N GLY A 270 -9.57 -10.14 14.06
CA GLY A 270 -10.70 -9.54 14.78
C GLY A 270 -12.03 -9.59 14.03
N GLY A 271 -12.05 -10.22 12.85
CA GLY A 271 -13.23 -10.31 11.99
C GLY A 271 -14.34 -11.20 12.57
N PHE A 272 -15.48 -11.22 11.89
CA PHE A 272 -16.65 -12.02 12.26
C PHE A 272 -17.31 -12.65 11.04
N GLN A 273 -17.91 -13.83 11.26
CA GLN A 273 -18.69 -14.58 10.28
C GLN A 273 -19.96 -13.87 9.82
N ASN A 274 -20.62 -14.38 8.77
CA ASN A 274 -21.89 -13.86 8.26
C ASN A 274 -22.88 -13.52 9.39
N GLN A 275 -23.31 -12.26 9.42
CA GLN A 275 -24.36 -11.74 10.28
C GLN A 275 -25.55 -11.34 9.40
N SER A 276 -26.77 -11.67 9.82
CA SER A 276 -27.95 -11.13 9.15
C SER A 276 -28.03 -9.63 9.39
N VAL A 277 -28.28 -8.87 8.32
CA VAL A 277 -28.41 -7.40 8.39
C VAL A 277 -29.85 -6.93 8.59
N GLY A 278 -30.83 -7.86 8.61
CA GLY A 278 -32.25 -7.57 8.85
C GLY A 278 -33.02 -7.06 7.62
N PHE A 279 -32.36 -6.87 6.49
CA PHE A 279 -32.96 -6.54 5.20
C PHE A 279 -32.17 -7.20 4.06
N THR A 280 -32.73 -7.23 2.86
CA THR A 280 -32.00 -7.70 1.67
C THR A 280 -31.51 -6.48 0.89
N PRO A 281 -30.20 -6.18 0.87
CA PRO A 281 -29.66 -5.13 0.02
C PRO A 281 -29.94 -5.49 -1.43
N GLU A 282 -30.62 -4.62 -2.18
CA GLU A 282 -30.96 -4.88 -3.57
C GLU A 282 -29.74 -4.81 -4.50
N SER A 283 -29.64 -5.74 -5.46
CA SER A 283 -28.59 -5.69 -6.46
C SER A 283 -28.63 -4.40 -7.29
N TRP A 284 -27.51 -4.09 -7.96
CA TRP A 284 -27.35 -2.85 -8.71
C TRP A 284 -28.50 -2.60 -9.68
N SER A 285 -28.85 -3.57 -10.54
CA SER A 285 -29.95 -3.42 -11.48
C SER A 285 -31.31 -3.33 -10.79
N ARG A 286 -31.53 -4.08 -9.71
CA ARG A 286 -32.81 -4.14 -8.98
C ARG A 286 -33.11 -2.87 -8.20
N SER A 287 -32.09 -2.28 -7.58
CA SER A 287 -32.17 -1.04 -6.81
C SER A 287 -32.45 0.21 -7.65
N GLY A 288 -32.64 0.07 -8.97
CA GLY A 288 -32.69 1.19 -9.89
C GLY A 288 -31.33 1.88 -10.00
N ARG A 289 -30.24 1.12 -9.93
CA ARG A 289 -28.86 1.61 -10.09
C ARG A 289 -28.44 2.54 -8.95
N LYS A 290 -28.83 2.17 -7.72
CA LYS A 290 -28.47 2.90 -6.51
C LYS A 290 -27.37 2.17 -5.76
N LEU A 291 -26.50 2.92 -5.10
CA LEU A 291 -25.44 2.36 -4.27
C LEU A 291 -25.94 2.09 -2.86
N HIS A 292 -25.40 1.07 -2.23
CA HIS A 292 -25.42 0.95 -0.76
C HIS A 292 -24.21 1.69 -0.20
N THR A 293 -24.32 2.22 1.01
CA THR A 293 -23.17 2.89 1.66
C THR A 293 -22.58 1.99 2.72
N LEU A 294 -21.29 1.69 2.60
CA LEU A 294 -20.47 1.18 3.69
C LEU A 294 -19.80 2.38 4.37
N GLU A 295 -20.17 2.66 5.61
CA GLU A 295 -19.41 3.56 6.48
C GLU A 295 -18.52 2.68 7.37
N VAL A 296 -17.21 2.77 7.19
CA VAL A 296 -16.26 2.06 8.05
C VAL A 296 -15.56 3.05 8.95
N THR A 297 -15.87 2.96 10.25
CA THR A 297 -15.24 3.77 11.28
C THR A 297 -14.09 2.99 11.90
N VAL A 298 -12.89 3.56 11.88
CA VAL A 298 -11.69 3.03 12.53
C VAL A 298 -11.30 3.91 13.71
N GLY A 299 -11.11 3.29 14.87
CA GLY A 299 -10.75 3.97 16.11
C GLY A 299 -9.26 3.85 16.42
N ALA A 300 -8.67 4.92 16.96
CA ALA A 300 -7.28 4.91 17.42
C ALA A 300 -7.06 3.97 18.62
N ASP A 301 -8.15 3.58 19.28
CA ASP A 301 -8.20 2.57 20.36
C ASP A 301 -8.28 1.13 19.83
N GLY A 302 -8.32 0.93 18.50
CA GLY A 302 -8.52 -0.36 17.85
C GLY A 302 -9.98 -0.83 17.81
N THR A 303 -10.95 -0.04 18.29
CA THR A 303 -12.37 -0.33 18.13
C THR A 303 -12.87 0.21 16.80
N ASN A 304 -13.33 -0.68 15.93
CA ASN A 304 -13.86 -0.34 14.62
C ASN A 304 -15.37 -0.62 14.55
N GLU A 305 -16.07 0.04 13.65
CA GLU A 305 -17.49 -0.19 13.36
C GLU A 305 -17.73 -0.16 11.85
N VAL A 306 -18.59 -1.06 11.38
CA VAL A 306 -19.15 -1.01 10.03
C VAL A 306 -20.62 -0.66 10.14
N CYS A 307 -21.04 0.34 9.37
CA CYS A 307 -22.44 0.63 9.11
C CYS A 307 -22.75 0.35 7.64
N LEU A 308 -23.68 -0.56 7.38
CA LEU A 308 -24.29 -0.74 6.07
C LEU A 308 -25.58 0.08 6.01
N ARG A 309 -25.65 1.01 5.06
CA ARG A 309 -26.90 1.67 4.68
C ARG A 309 -27.38 1.10 3.35
N GLY A 310 -28.60 0.60 3.35
CA GLY A 310 -29.25 0.12 2.13
C GLY A 310 -29.59 1.26 1.17
N ALA A 311 -30.00 0.90 -0.05
CA ALA A 311 -30.36 1.88 -1.08
C ALA A 311 -31.79 2.45 -0.88
N GLU A 312 -32.54 1.84 0.04
CA GLU A 312 -33.86 2.30 0.45
C GLU A 312 -33.79 2.99 1.82
N ASP A 313 -34.67 3.95 2.03
CA ASP A 313 -34.73 4.73 3.26
C ASP A 313 -34.99 3.84 4.49
N GLY A 314 -34.29 4.14 5.58
CA GLY A 314 -34.43 3.42 6.85
C GLY A 314 -33.66 2.09 6.93
N GLN A 315 -33.08 1.59 5.84
CA GLN A 315 -32.23 0.40 5.86
C GLN A 315 -30.85 0.73 6.45
N VAL A 316 -30.64 0.38 7.72
CA VAL A 316 -29.38 0.63 8.43
C VAL A 316 -29.02 -0.56 9.30
N TRP A 317 -27.78 -1.00 9.25
CA TRP A 317 -27.23 -2.04 10.10
C TRP A 317 -25.83 -1.66 10.59
N ARG A 318 -25.50 -1.96 11.85
CA ARG A 318 -24.20 -1.63 12.47
C ARG A 318 -23.63 -2.80 13.25
N LYS A 319 -22.31 -2.95 13.22
CA LYS A 319 -21.59 -3.87 14.10
C LYS A 319 -20.14 -3.44 14.32
N ALA A 320 -19.69 -3.55 15.57
CA ALA A 320 -18.32 -3.28 15.95
C ALA A 320 -17.43 -4.54 15.89
N TRP A 321 -16.13 -4.33 15.68
CA TRP A 321 -15.08 -5.34 15.85
C TRP A 321 -13.76 -4.71 16.30
N SER A 322 -12.82 -5.51 16.79
CA SER A 322 -11.56 -5.02 17.35
C SER A 322 -10.37 -5.38 16.47
N ARG A 323 -9.62 -4.37 16.02
CA ARG A 323 -8.36 -4.48 15.28
C ARG A 323 -7.69 -3.12 15.20
N ALA A 324 -6.39 -3.02 15.45
CA ALA A 324 -5.65 -1.79 15.19
C ALA A 324 -5.55 -1.55 13.66
N LEU A 325 -6.30 -0.58 13.15
CA LEU A 325 -6.31 -0.15 11.74
C LEU A 325 -5.97 1.35 11.58
N PHE A 326 -5.91 2.07 12.69
CA PHE A 326 -5.77 3.51 12.75
C PHE A 326 -4.98 3.88 14.02
N ASP A 327 -4.02 4.79 13.91
CA ASP A 327 -3.18 5.27 15.04
C ASP A 327 -3.53 6.71 15.47
N GLY A 328 -4.56 7.30 14.86
CA GLY A 328 -4.95 8.69 15.04
C GLY A 328 -4.30 9.66 14.06
N GLN A 329 -3.33 9.21 13.26
CA GLN A 329 -2.54 10.04 12.34
C GLN A 329 -2.50 9.50 10.91
N ARG A 330 -2.72 8.20 10.70
CA ARG A 330 -2.62 7.56 9.39
C ARG A 330 -3.86 6.75 9.08
N LEU A 331 -4.57 7.11 8.01
CA LEU A 331 -5.71 6.34 7.51
C LEU A 331 -5.26 5.02 6.89
N PRO A 332 -6.06 3.95 7.00
CA PRO A 332 -5.80 2.73 6.26
C PRO A 332 -5.97 2.95 4.75
N ALA A 333 -5.22 2.20 3.95
CA ALA A 333 -5.50 2.08 2.53
C ALA A 333 -6.81 1.33 2.31
N VAL A 334 -7.51 1.67 1.22
CA VAL A 334 -8.81 1.09 0.87
C VAL A 334 -8.73 0.47 -0.51
N TYR A 335 -9.19 -0.77 -0.63
CA TYR A 335 -9.24 -1.50 -1.90
C TYR A 335 -10.68 -1.95 -2.21
N ALA A 336 -11.05 -1.91 -3.48
CA ALA A 336 -12.25 -2.58 -4.00
C ALA A 336 -12.09 -4.09 -3.84
N TRP A 337 -13.17 -4.79 -3.54
CA TRP A 337 -13.13 -6.24 -3.36
C TRP A 337 -14.37 -6.96 -3.90
N LEU A 338 -14.11 -8.02 -4.68
CA LEU A 338 -15.13 -8.94 -5.19
C LEU A 338 -14.68 -10.38 -4.91
N ASP A 339 -15.41 -11.07 -4.04
CA ASP A 339 -15.13 -12.45 -3.65
C ASP A 339 -15.30 -13.39 -4.85
N LEU A 340 -14.35 -14.30 -5.04
CA LEU A 340 -14.38 -15.36 -6.07
C LEU A 340 -14.35 -14.90 -7.53
N GLY A 341 -14.00 -13.65 -7.79
CA GLY A 341 -13.59 -13.19 -9.10
C GLY A 341 -14.70 -13.03 -10.14
N ASP A 342 -14.24 -12.39 -11.21
CA ASP A 342 -14.92 -11.74 -12.31
C ASP A 342 -16.05 -12.53 -12.99
N THR A 343 -17.17 -11.86 -13.23
CA THR A 343 -17.87 -12.02 -14.51
C THR A 343 -17.86 -10.67 -15.18
N ALA A 344 -17.35 -10.62 -16.43
CA ALA A 344 -17.25 -9.39 -17.22
C ALA A 344 -18.61 -8.71 -17.45
N GLU A 345 -19.71 -9.31 -17.04
CA GLU A 345 -21.05 -8.78 -17.16
C GLU A 345 -21.49 -8.00 -15.91
N ASN A 346 -20.92 -8.29 -14.73
CA ASN A 346 -21.39 -7.75 -13.46
C ASN A 346 -20.23 -7.16 -12.63
N PRO A 347 -19.73 -5.96 -12.95
CA PRO A 347 -18.67 -5.34 -12.16
C PRO A 347 -19.14 -4.97 -10.74
N LEU A 348 -18.20 -4.77 -9.83
CA LEU A 348 -18.45 -3.99 -8.62
C LEU A 348 -18.44 -2.50 -9.00
N ILE A 349 -19.51 -1.79 -8.67
CA ILE A 349 -19.61 -0.33 -8.80
C ILE A 349 -19.19 0.30 -7.48
N VAL A 350 -18.30 1.29 -7.53
CA VAL A 350 -17.76 1.98 -6.35
C VAL A 350 -17.87 3.50 -6.53
N SER A 351 -18.28 4.23 -5.49
CA SER A 351 -18.28 5.69 -5.46
C SER A 351 -16.92 6.26 -5.04
N PRO A 352 -16.70 7.57 -5.25
CA PRO A 352 -15.65 8.29 -4.53
C PRO A 352 -15.80 8.10 -3.03
N ILE A 353 -14.67 8.08 -2.32
CA ILE A 353 -14.64 7.92 -0.86
C ILE A 353 -14.75 9.30 -0.23
N SER A 354 -15.60 9.45 0.78
CA SER A 354 -15.58 10.62 1.66
C SER A 354 -15.10 10.23 3.06
N LEU A 355 -14.53 11.20 3.76
CA LEU A 355 -13.90 11.03 5.05
C LEU A 355 -14.58 11.92 6.08
N SER A 356 -14.81 11.39 7.28
CA SER A 356 -15.18 12.16 8.46
C SER A 356 -14.25 11.80 9.61
N LEU A 357 -13.71 12.77 10.33
CA LEU A 357 -12.85 12.53 11.49
C LEU A 357 -13.46 13.14 12.73
N VAL A 358 -13.38 12.41 13.84
CA VAL A 358 -13.66 12.93 15.18
C VAL A 358 -12.32 13.26 15.81
N MET A 359 -12.10 14.54 16.07
CA MET A 359 -10.84 15.04 16.62
C MET A 359 -10.77 14.78 18.12
N ALA A 360 -9.59 14.55 18.66
CA ALA A 360 -9.41 14.59 20.10
C ALA A 360 -9.63 16.04 20.58
N ALA A 361 -10.37 16.21 21.69
CA ALA A 361 -10.39 17.50 22.36
C ALA A 361 -8.95 17.85 22.80
N LEU A 362 -8.57 19.11 22.67
CA LEU A 362 -7.37 19.63 23.31
C LEU A 362 -7.60 19.60 24.82
N ASP A 363 -6.78 18.82 25.54
CA ASP A 363 -6.75 18.82 27.00
C ASP A 363 -6.29 20.16 27.59
#